data_AF-A0A925YBX7-F1
#
_entry.id   AF-A0A925YBX7-F1
#
_cell.length_a   1.000
_cell.length_b   1.000
_cell.length_c   1.000
_cell.angle_alpha   90.00
_cell.angle_beta   90.00
_cell.angle_gamma   90.00
#
_symmetry.space_group_name_H-M   'P 1'
#
loop_
_entity.id
_entity.type
_entity.pdbx_description
1 polymer ?
#
loop_
_entity_poly.entity_id
_entity_poly.type
_entity_poly.pdbx_seq_one_letter_code
_entity_poly.pdbx_strand_id
1 'polypeptide(L)'
;MKLLAALDDFGFEKTRRAVAALALSFFVSLYLMLSLNAPEGWGPAFLALAVCYMVAFLAVAAEWFWGRWFAAGLGWSGLMVAAMSTVMLGWMWPLIVYGGLHALVVALLLGKRMTALYDLQEGWRQRFAMDEFGVARLRKTVTRSAASLPSMILWALGPKDPGQGMFHAVFLIAAVGLGISGLAA
;
A
#
# COMPACT_ATOMS: atom_id res chain seq x y z
N MET A 1 11.29 11.05 -20.23
CA MET A 1 10.51 12.32 -20.17
C MET A 1 9.22 12.30 -20.99
N LYS A 2 9.22 11.90 -22.29
CA LYS A 2 7.98 11.87 -23.10
C LYS A 2 6.88 10.92 -22.59
N LEU A 3 7.23 9.77 -22.00
CA LEU A 3 6.26 8.79 -21.47
C LEU A 3 5.48 9.31 -20.25
N LEU A 4 6.14 10.05 -19.35
CA LEU A 4 5.50 10.65 -18.17
C LEU A 4 4.55 11.79 -18.57
N ALA A 5 4.90 12.56 -19.60
CA ALA A 5 4.03 13.60 -20.15
C ALA A 5 2.77 13.01 -20.81
N ALA A 6 2.88 11.85 -21.46
CA ALA A 6 1.72 11.16 -22.04
C ALA A 6 0.72 10.66 -20.97
N LEU A 7 1.20 10.35 -19.77
CA LEU A 7 0.34 9.93 -18.64
C LEU A 7 -0.34 11.11 -17.93
N ASP A 8 0.19 12.33 -18.07
CA ASP A 8 -0.37 13.53 -17.44
C ASP A 8 -1.69 13.99 -18.09
N ASP A 9 -1.86 13.75 -19.39
CA ASP A 9 -3.08 14.05 -20.17
C ASP A 9 -3.93 12.81 -20.48
N PHE A 10 -3.56 11.65 -19.96
CA PHE A 10 -4.29 10.41 -20.19
C PHE A 10 -5.64 10.42 -19.46
N GLY A 11 -6.74 10.50 -20.21
CA GLY A 11 -8.11 10.53 -19.69
C GLY A 11 -8.59 9.18 -19.13
N PHE A 12 -9.91 9.03 -19.00
CA PHE A 12 -10.58 7.82 -18.47
C PHE A 12 -10.29 7.55 -16.99
N GLU A 13 -10.34 8.60 -16.17
CA GLU A 13 -10.06 8.55 -14.73
C GLU A 13 -10.90 7.46 -14.03
N LYS A 14 -12.19 7.35 -14.40
CA LYS A 14 -13.10 6.32 -13.89
C LYS A 14 -12.64 4.90 -14.24
N THR A 15 -12.25 4.67 -15.49
CA THR A 15 -11.78 3.36 -15.98
C THR A 15 -10.45 3.00 -15.35
N ARG A 16 -9.49 3.94 -15.31
CA ARG A 16 -8.18 3.75 -14.69
C ARG A 16 -8.30 3.38 -13.22
N ARG A 17 -9.15 4.11 -12.48
CA ARG A 17 -9.49 3.78 -11.10
C ARG A 17 -10.11 2.40 -10.98
N ALA A 18 -11.09 2.06 -11.82
CA ALA A 18 -11.76 0.77 -11.76
C ALA A 18 -10.77 -0.40 -11.97
N VAL A 19 -9.86 -0.26 -12.93
CA VAL A 19 -8.83 -1.28 -13.20
C VAL A 19 -7.80 -1.34 -12.07
N ALA A 20 -7.40 -0.19 -11.49
CA ALA A 20 -6.53 -0.18 -10.31
C ALA A 20 -7.21 -0.86 -9.11
N ALA A 21 -8.50 -0.58 -8.87
CA ALA A 21 -9.28 -1.23 -7.83
C ALA A 21 -9.43 -2.75 -8.08
N LEU A 22 -9.63 -3.17 -9.32
CA LEU A 22 -9.65 -4.59 -9.69
C LEU A 22 -8.31 -5.29 -9.40
N ALA A 23 -7.18 -4.65 -9.70
CA ALA A 23 -5.87 -5.18 -9.34
C ALA A 23 -5.68 -5.27 -7.82
N LEU A 24 -6.18 -4.30 -7.05
CA LEU A 24 -6.14 -4.34 -5.58
C LEU A 24 -7.04 -5.46 -5.03
N SER A 25 -8.25 -5.65 -5.56
CA SER A 25 -9.17 -6.71 -5.11
C SER A 25 -8.66 -8.11 -5.42
N PHE A 26 -7.84 -8.26 -6.47
CA PHE A 26 -7.08 -9.49 -6.71
C PHE A 26 -6.17 -9.81 -5.52
N PHE A 27 -5.39 -8.85 -5.01
CA PHE A 27 -4.52 -9.07 -3.86
C PHE A 27 -5.28 -9.34 -2.57
N VAL A 28 -6.43 -8.68 -2.37
CA VAL A 28 -7.35 -9.01 -1.26
C VAL A 28 -7.75 -10.49 -1.31
N SER A 29 -8.23 -10.92 -2.48
CA SER A 29 -8.69 -12.30 -2.67
C SER A 29 -7.55 -13.30 -2.53
N LEU A 30 -6.38 -12.99 -3.11
CA LEU A 30 -5.18 -13.81 -3.02
C LEU A 30 -4.74 -14.01 -1.57
N TYR A 31 -4.54 -12.92 -0.82
CA TYR A 31 -4.07 -13.01 0.56
C TYR A 31 -5.11 -13.64 1.49
N LEU A 32 -6.41 -13.45 1.22
CA LEU A 32 -7.46 -14.14 1.97
C LEU A 32 -7.42 -15.66 1.71
N MET A 33 -7.30 -16.07 0.45
CA MET A 33 -7.15 -17.49 0.09
C MET A 33 -5.88 -18.09 0.69
N LEU A 34 -4.76 -17.36 0.64
CA LEU A 34 -3.51 -17.78 1.29
C LEU A 34 -3.69 -17.92 2.79
N SER A 35 -4.38 -16.99 3.47
CA SER A 35 -4.65 -17.08 4.91
C SER A 35 -5.40 -18.36 5.29
N LEU A 36 -6.42 -18.73 4.50
CA LEU A 36 -7.24 -19.93 4.74
C LEU A 36 -6.51 -21.25 4.43
N ASN A 37 -5.46 -21.21 3.61
CA ASN A 37 -4.72 -22.40 3.16
C ASN A 37 -3.24 -22.36 3.61
N ALA A 38 -2.89 -21.46 4.53
CA ALA A 38 -1.51 -21.21 4.90
C ALA A 38 -0.92 -22.39 5.66
N PRO A 39 0.40 -22.62 5.55
CA PRO A 39 1.12 -23.40 6.56
C PRO A 39 0.90 -22.81 7.96
N GLU A 40 1.06 -23.64 8.98
CA GLU A 40 0.84 -23.25 10.38
C GLU A 40 1.62 -21.97 10.74
N GLY A 41 0.95 -21.05 11.44
CA GLY A 41 1.52 -19.76 11.87
C GLY A 41 1.50 -18.63 10.84
N TRP A 42 1.34 -18.90 9.54
CA TRP A 42 1.30 -17.84 8.50
C TRP A 42 -0.08 -17.22 8.27
N GLY A 43 -1.15 -17.92 8.67
CA GLY A 43 -2.54 -17.50 8.47
C GLY A 43 -2.83 -16.05 8.88
N PRO A 44 -2.47 -15.62 10.11
CA PRO A 44 -2.68 -14.24 10.56
C PRO A 44 -1.94 -13.18 9.75
N ALA A 45 -0.70 -13.45 9.32
CA ALA A 45 0.07 -12.52 8.50
C ALA A 45 -0.59 -12.29 7.14
N PHE A 46 -1.05 -13.35 6.48
CA PHE A 46 -1.77 -13.22 5.22
C PHE A 46 -3.15 -12.57 5.39
N LEU A 47 -3.86 -12.83 6.49
CA LEU A 47 -5.12 -12.13 6.77
C LEU A 47 -4.91 -10.62 6.93
N ALA A 48 -3.87 -10.22 7.67
CA ALA A 48 -3.52 -8.82 7.85
C ALA A 48 -3.11 -8.15 6.53
N LEU A 49 -2.40 -8.86 5.64
CA LEU A 49 -2.15 -8.39 4.28
C LEU A 49 -3.45 -8.24 3.48
N ALA A 50 -4.37 -9.21 3.54
CA ALA A 50 -5.66 -9.12 2.86
C ALA A 50 -6.44 -7.87 3.30
N VAL A 51 -6.48 -7.60 4.61
CA VAL A 51 -7.10 -6.39 5.18
C VAL A 51 -6.37 -5.13 4.72
N CYS A 52 -5.04 -5.14 4.70
CA CYS A 52 -4.23 -4.01 4.24
C CYS A 52 -4.55 -3.62 2.79
N TYR A 53 -4.62 -4.60 1.88
CA TYR A 53 -5.01 -4.36 0.49
C TYR A 53 -6.51 -4.02 0.37
N MET A 54 -7.36 -4.51 1.26
CA MET A 54 -8.78 -4.16 1.30
C MET A 54 -8.97 -2.67 1.62
N VAL A 55 -8.19 -2.14 2.56
CA VAL A 55 -8.18 -0.71 2.88
C VAL A 55 -7.80 0.11 1.64
N ALA A 56 -6.79 -0.31 0.88
CA ALA A 56 -6.42 0.35 -0.36
C ALA A 56 -7.52 0.27 -1.42
N PHE A 57 -8.13 -0.90 -1.61
CA PHE A 57 -9.23 -1.12 -2.53
C PHE A 57 -10.40 -0.19 -2.23
N LEU A 58 -10.88 -0.17 -0.99
CA LEU A 58 -11.99 0.67 -0.56
C LEU A 58 -11.65 2.16 -0.68
N ALA A 59 -10.46 2.57 -0.28
CA ALA A 59 -10.03 3.96 -0.37
C ALA A 59 -9.95 4.47 -1.83
N VAL A 60 -9.47 3.63 -2.74
CA VAL A 60 -9.43 3.93 -4.19
C VAL A 60 -10.84 3.92 -4.77
N ALA A 61 -11.68 2.93 -4.44
CA ALA A 61 -13.04 2.84 -4.95
C ALA A 61 -13.91 4.03 -4.48
N ALA A 62 -13.81 4.40 -3.21
CA ALA A 62 -14.56 5.48 -2.57
C ALA A 62 -13.97 6.89 -2.78
N GLU A 63 -12.88 7.02 -3.56
CA GLU A 63 -12.21 8.30 -3.81
C GLU A 63 -11.79 9.04 -2.53
N TRP A 64 -11.38 8.30 -1.49
CA TRP A 64 -10.84 8.91 -0.28
C TRP A 64 -9.54 9.63 -0.60
N PHE A 65 -9.38 10.86 -0.12
CA PHE A 65 -8.27 11.75 -0.51
C PHE A 65 -6.87 11.12 -0.40
N TRP A 66 -6.64 10.23 0.57
CA TRP A 66 -5.36 9.55 0.80
C TRP A 66 -5.24 8.20 0.08
N GLY A 67 -6.34 7.68 -0.48
CA GLY A 67 -6.40 6.34 -1.07
C GLY A 67 -5.38 6.13 -2.19
N ARG A 68 -5.19 7.15 -3.03
CA ARG A 68 -4.19 7.15 -4.10
C ARG A 68 -2.76 7.01 -3.57
N TRP A 69 -2.43 7.71 -2.48
CA TRP A 69 -1.09 7.67 -1.88
C TRP A 69 -0.82 6.32 -1.21
N PHE A 70 -1.81 5.79 -0.51
CA PHE A 70 -1.72 4.51 0.16
C PHE A 70 -1.58 3.35 -0.85
N ALA A 71 -2.44 3.32 -1.87
CA ALA A 71 -2.35 2.34 -2.95
C ALA A 71 -1.03 2.44 -3.74
N ALA A 72 -0.53 3.65 -4.00
CA ALA A 72 0.77 3.83 -4.63
C ALA A 72 1.92 3.31 -3.74
N GLY A 73 1.85 3.51 -2.42
CA GLY A 73 2.81 2.96 -1.46
C GLY A 73 2.85 1.43 -1.50
N LEU A 74 1.68 0.78 -1.45
CA LEU A 74 1.56 -0.68 -1.63
C LEU A 74 2.09 -1.13 -2.99
N GLY A 75 1.72 -0.42 -4.06
CA GLY A 75 2.23 -0.63 -5.42
C GLY A 75 3.75 -0.66 -5.50
N TRP A 76 4.42 0.34 -4.94
CA TRP A 76 5.89 0.37 -4.91
C TRP A 76 6.50 -0.71 -4.02
N SER A 77 5.87 -1.05 -2.91
CA SER A 77 6.29 -2.15 -2.04
C SER A 77 6.31 -3.49 -2.79
N GLY A 78 5.19 -3.84 -3.42
CA GLY A 78 5.07 -5.09 -4.18
C GLY A 78 6.00 -5.11 -5.40
N LEU A 79 6.21 -3.98 -6.08
CA LEU A 79 7.21 -3.90 -7.14
C LEU A 79 8.63 -4.18 -6.65
N MET A 80 9.01 -3.62 -5.50
CA MET A 80 10.31 -3.87 -4.90
C MET A 80 10.46 -5.34 -4.53
N VAL A 81 9.44 -5.93 -3.89
CA VAL A 81 9.42 -7.35 -3.55
C VAL A 81 9.56 -8.22 -4.80
N ALA A 82 8.81 -7.92 -5.87
CA ALA A 82 8.90 -8.66 -7.13
C ALA A 82 10.31 -8.58 -7.74
N ALA A 83 10.89 -7.38 -7.79
CA ALA A 83 12.22 -7.15 -8.34
C ALA A 83 13.30 -7.89 -7.54
N MET A 84 13.31 -7.72 -6.21
CA MET A 84 14.27 -8.38 -5.34
C MET A 84 14.11 -9.90 -5.36
N SER A 85 12.87 -10.40 -5.33
CA SER A 85 12.61 -11.85 -5.40
C SER A 85 13.03 -12.43 -6.75
N THR A 86 12.88 -11.68 -7.85
CA THR A 86 13.34 -12.13 -9.18
C THR A 86 14.87 -12.21 -9.23
N VAL A 87 15.58 -11.30 -8.55
CA VAL A 87 17.04 -11.37 -8.42
C VAL A 87 17.47 -12.56 -7.55
N MET A 88 16.79 -12.81 -6.44
CA MET A 88 17.16 -13.85 -5.48
C MET A 88 16.77 -15.27 -5.92
N LEU A 89 15.57 -15.42 -6.49
CA LEU A 89 14.96 -16.72 -6.82
C LEU A 89 14.97 -17.01 -8.33
N GLY A 90 15.40 -16.04 -9.14
CA GLY A 90 15.36 -16.12 -10.59
C GLY A 90 14.00 -15.79 -11.19
N TRP A 91 13.89 -16.00 -12.51
CA TRP A 91 12.67 -15.69 -13.27
C TRP A 91 11.56 -16.68 -12.96
N MET A 92 10.44 -16.18 -12.41
CA MET A 92 9.25 -16.99 -12.12
C MET A 92 7.99 -16.26 -12.58
N TRP A 93 7.14 -16.93 -13.36
CA TRP A 93 5.88 -16.36 -13.84
C TRP A 93 4.98 -15.75 -12.74
N PRO A 94 4.81 -16.38 -11.56
CA PRO A 94 4.05 -15.78 -10.47
C PRO A 94 4.61 -14.41 -10.01
N LEU A 95 5.93 -14.25 -9.97
CA LEU A 95 6.56 -12.98 -9.58
C LEU A 95 6.36 -11.89 -10.62
N ILE A 96 6.37 -12.24 -11.91
CA ILE A 96 6.10 -11.29 -13.00
C ILE A 96 4.66 -10.81 -12.96
N VAL A 97 3.69 -11.71 -12.75
CA VAL A 97 2.28 -11.33 -12.60
C VAL A 97 2.09 -10.47 -11.34
N TYR A 98 2.69 -10.88 -10.22
CA TYR A 98 2.66 -10.13 -8.96
C TYR A 98 3.21 -8.70 -9.13
N GLY A 99 4.42 -8.55 -9.68
CA GLY A 99 5.03 -7.25 -9.93
C GLY A 99 4.26 -6.43 -10.97
N GLY A 100 3.77 -7.07 -12.04
CA GLY A 100 3.02 -6.43 -13.11
C GLY A 100 1.72 -5.79 -12.62
N LEU A 101 0.97 -6.49 -11.76
CA LEU A 101 -0.26 -5.93 -11.17
C LEU A 101 0.03 -4.75 -10.22
N HIS A 102 1.13 -4.79 -9.48
CA HIS A 102 1.56 -3.65 -8.67
C HIS A 102 1.99 -2.44 -9.52
N ALA A 103 2.77 -2.66 -10.58
CA ALA A 103 3.08 -1.62 -11.56
C ALA A 103 1.83 -1.03 -12.19
N LEU A 104 0.83 -1.87 -12.51
CA LEU A 104 -0.43 -1.43 -13.09
C LEU A 104 -1.16 -0.49 -12.13
N VAL A 105 -1.26 -0.81 -10.84
CA VAL A 105 -1.83 0.09 -9.82
C VAL A 105 -1.11 1.44 -9.81
N VAL A 106 0.23 1.44 -9.73
CA VAL A 106 1.02 2.68 -9.69
C VAL A 106 0.80 3.51 -10.96
N ALA A 107 0.87 2.88 -12.14
CA ALA A 107 0.73 3.55 -13.42
C ALA A 107 -0.67 4.16 -13.60
N LEU A 108 -1.71 3.41 -13.28
CA LEU A 108 -3.09 3.85 -13.43
C LEU A 108 -3.47 4.99 -12.47
N LEU A 109 -2.83 5.07 -11.30
CA LEU A 109 -3.07 6.11 -10.29
C LEU A 109 -2.13 7.33 -10.40
N LEU A 110 -1.24 7.36 -11.40
CA LEU A 110 -0.32 8.47 -11.64
C LEU A 110 -0.97 9.63 -12.42
N GLY A 111 -0.35 10.80 -12.40
CA GLY A 111 -0.71 11.93 -13.25
C GLY A 111 -1.65 12.96 -12.61
N LYS A 112 -1.73 14.13 -13.24
CA LYS A 112 -2.45 15.30 -12.71
C LYS A 112 -3.96 15.08 -12.58
N ARG A 113 -4.59 14.41 -13.53
CA ARG A 113 -6.04 14.16 -13.50
C ARG A 113 -6.45 13.25 -12.33
N MET A 114 -5.66 12.21 -12.07
CA MET A 114 -5.84 11.37 -10.89
C MET A 114 -5.52 12.15 -9.60
N THR A 115 -4.52 13.02 -9.62
CA THR A 115 -4.23 13.90 -8.47
C THR A 115 -5.41 14.83 -8.16
N ALA A 116 -6.07 15.38 -9.18
CA ALA A 116 -7.25 16.22 -9.00
C ALA A 116 -8.44 15.47 -8.38
N LEU A 117 -8.64 14.20 -8.78
CA LEU A 117 -9.73 13.37 -8.27
C LEU A 117 -9.62 13.05 -6.78
N TYR A 118 -8.40 12.96 -6.22
CA TYR A 118 -8.17 12.55 -4.83
C TYR A 118 -7.57 13.70 -3.98
N ASP A 119 -6.38 14.15 -4.36
CA ASP A 119 -5.52 15.00 -3.54
C ASP A 119 -6.01 16.45 -3.46
N LEU A 120 -6.65 16.95 -4.52
CA LEU A 120 -7.03 18.37 -4.66
C LEU A 120 -8.47 18.67 -4.23
N GLN A 121 -9.21 17.67 -3.70
CA GLN A 121 -10.55 17.89 -3.18
C GLN A 121 -10.54 18.93 -2.04
N GLU A 122 -11.35 19.99 -2.15
CA GLU A 122 -11.36 21.08 -1.18
C GLU A 122 -11.96 20.69 0.18
N GLY A 123 -12.95 19.79 0.17
CA GLY A 123 -13.75 19.46 1.37
C GLY A 123 -12.93 18.91 2.54
N TRP A 124 -11.99 17.99 2.29
CA TRP A 124 -11.15 17.45 3.37
C TRP A 124 -10.06 18.46 3.77
N ARG A 125 -9.51 19.22 2.82
CA ARG A 125 -8.48 20.22 3.10
C ARG A 125 -9.01 21.29 4.04
N GLN A 126 -10.21 21.79 3.77
CA GLN A 126 -10.89 22.74 4.65
C GLN A 126 -11.23 22.12 6.00
N ARG A 127 -11.78 20.89 6.00
CA ARG A 127 -12.13 20.17 7.23
C ARG A 127 -10.95 19.98 8.19
N PHE A 128 -9.76 19.72 7.66
CA PHE A 128 -8.56 19.48 8.45
C PHE A 128 -7.61 20.69 8.48
N ALA A 129 -8.02 21.86 7.98
CA ALA A 129 -7.21 23.08 7.89
C ALA A 129 -5.80 22.85 7.29
N MET A 130 -5.72 22.09 6.19
CA MET A 130 -4.47 21.68 5.58
C MET A 130 -3.99 22.68 4.53
N ASP A 131 -2.81 23.23 4.74
CA ASP A 131 -2.07 24.01 3.76
C ASP A 131 -1.33 23.08 2.75
N GLU A 132 -0.76 23.66 1.70
CA GLU A 132 -0.07 22.88 0.66
C GLU A 132 1.12 22.06 1.22
N PHE A 133 1.85 22.63 2.18
CA PHE A 133 2.96 21.94 2.83
C PHE A 133 2.50 20.77 3.69
N GLY A 134 1.38 20.92 4.40
CA GLY A 134 0.71 19.88 5.16
C GLY A 134 0.27 18.73 4.27
N VAL A 135 -0.35 19.02 3.13
CA VAL A 135 -0.73 18.00 2.13
C VAL A 135 0.50 17.25 1.62
N ALA A 136 1.57 17.96 1.26
CA ALA A 136 2.80 17.33 0.78
C ALA A 136 3.45 16.41 1.82
N ARG A 137 3.46 16.84 3.09
CA ARG A 137 3.98 16.05 4.22
C ARG A 137 3.12 14.81 4.43
N LEU A 138 1.79 14.98 4.47
CA LEU A 138 0.85 13.88 4.67
C LEU A 138 0.98 12.84 3.56
N ARG A 139 1.04 13.28 2.29
CA ARG A 139 1.29 12.40 1.14
C ARG A 139 2.54 11.56 1.34
N LYS A 140 3.66 12.19 1.71
CA LYS A 140 4.94 11.50 1.93
C LYS A 140 4.83 10.47 3.06
N THR A 141 4.21 10.84 4.18
CA THR A 141 4.01 9.97 5.34
C THR A 141 3.12 8.77 5.00
N VAL A 142 1.95 9.00 4.40
CA VAL A 142 1.01 7.94 4.01
C VAL A 142 1.67 6.99 3.03
N THR A 143 2.30 7.51 1.97
CA THR A 143 2.94 6.69 0.93
C THR A 143 4.04 5.81 1.52
N ARG A 144 4.90 6.38 2.39
CA ARG A 144 6.01 5.64 3.02
C ARG A 144 5.52 4.60 4.02
N SER A 145 4.53 4.96 4.84
CA SER A 145 3.95 4.04 5.81
C SER A 145 3.30 2.87 5.10
N ALA A 146 2.52 3.13 4.04
CA ALA A 146 1.95 2.07 3.21
C ALA A 146 3.02 1.20 2.55
N ALA A 147 4.11 1.80 2.06
CA ALA A 147 5.19 1.04 1.42
C ALA A 147 5.91 0.06 2.36
N SER A 148 6.06 0.40 3.64
CA SER A 148 6.69 -0.48 4.64
C SER A 148 5.71 -1.41 5.35
N LEU A 149 4.41 -1.12 5.32
CA LEU A 149 3.39 -1.84 6.07
C LEU A 149 3.35 -3.36 5.75
N PRO A 150 3.44 -3.82 4.49
CA PRO A 150 3.49 -5.26 4.21
C PRO A 150 4.65 -5.96 4.90
N SER A 151 5.86 -5.38 4.83
CA SER A 151 7.04 -5.93 5.49
C SER A 151 6.88 -5.95 7.01
N MET A 152 6.30 -4.91 7.59
CA MET A 152 6.00 -4.84 9.02
C MET A 152 4.97 -5.89 9.45
N ILE A 153 3.93 -6.14 8.64
CA ILE A 153 2.93 -7.18 8.89
C ILE A 153 3.60 -8.56 8.91
N LEU A 154 4.39 -8.88 7.88
CA LEU A 154 5.10 -10.15 7.80
C LEU A 154 6.10 -10.31 8.96
N TRP A 155 6.82 -9.24 9.29
CA TRP A 155 7.73 -9.25 10.43
C TRP A 155 7.01 -9.38 11.77
N ALA A 156 5.83 -8.79 11.96
CA ALA A 156 5.13 -8.85 13.24
C ALA A 156 4.38 -10.17 13.44
N LEU A 157 3.73 -10.66 12.39
CA LEU A 157 2.74 -11.76 12.45
C LEU A 157 3.20 -13.06 11.80
N GLY A 158 4.34 -13.07 11.11
CA GLY A 158 4.92 -14.31 10.58
C GLY A 158 5.34 -15.26 11.70
N PRO A 159 5.46 -16.58 11.42
CA PRO A 159 5.89 -17.56 12.40
C PRO A 159 7.21 -17.15 13.06
N LYS A 160 7.30 -17.44 14.36
CA LYS A 160 8.45 -17.08 15.20
C LYS A 160 9.17 -18.33 15.65
N ASP A 161 10.49 -18.28 15.64
CA ASP A 161 11.28 -19.29 16.33
C ASP A 161 11.05 -19.18 17.85
N PRO A 162 11.18 -20.28 18.60
CA PRO A 162 11.06 -20.26 20.06
C PRO A 162 11.98 -19.19 20.68
N GLY A 163 11.40 -18.22 21.40
CA GLY A 163 12.11 -17.11 22.04
C GLY A 163 12.09 -15.76 21.31
N GLN A 164 11.71 -15.69 20.03
CA GLN A 164 11.60 -14.42 19.30
C GLN A 164 10.36 -13.60 19.67
N GLY A 165 9.24 -14.24 20.02
CA GLY A 165 7.96 -13.56 20.24
C GLY A 165 7.99 -12.46 21.31
N MET A 166 8.77 -12.63 22.38
CA MET A 166 8.89 -11.65 23.47
C MET A 166 9.64 -10.38 23.05
N PHE A 167 10.67 -10.49 22.21
CA PHE A 167 11.40 -9.34 21.66
C PHE A 167 10.54 -8.50 20.71
N HIS A 168 9.71 -9.15 19.89
CA HIS A 168 8.80 -8.44 18.97
C HIS A 168 7.69 -7.69 19.70
N ALA A 169 7.14 -8.26 20.77
CA ALA A 169 6.12 -7.60 21.59
C ALA A 169 6.67 -6.34 22.28
N VAL A 170 7.88 -6.41 22.85
CA VAL A 170 8.55 -5.26 23.49
C VAL A 170 8.84 -4.16 22.48
N PHE A 171 9.31 -4.50 21.28
CA PHE A 171 9.59 -3.52 20.23
C PHE A 171 8.32 -2.82 19.72
N LEU A 172 7.23 -3.58 19.51
CA LEU A 172 5.94 -3.00 19.09
C LEU A 172 5.38 -2.04 20.14
N ILE A 173 5.44 -2.40 21.42
CA ILE A 173 5.01 -1.54 22.53
C ILE A 173 5.88 -0.28 22.59
N ALA A 174 7.20 -0.40 22.44
CA ALA A 174 8.12 0.73 22.43
C ALA A 174 7.90 1.67 21.22
N ALA A 175 7.67 1.12 20.03
CA ALA A 175 7.41 1.89 18.82
C ALA A 175 6.06 2.64 18.89
N VAL A 176 5.02 2.00 19.43
CA VAL A 176 3.73 2.63 19.69
C VAL A 176 3.87 3.72 20.77
N GLY A 177 4.61 3.45 21.85
CA GLY A 177 4.87 4.41 22.92
C GLY A 177 5.61 5.66 22.44
N LEU A 178 6.64 5.50 21.61
CA LEU A 178 7.38 6.61 21.00
C LEU A 178 6.55 7.37 19.95
N GLY A 179 5.69 6.67 19.20
CA GLY A 179 4.76 7.30 18.26
C GLY A 179 3.70 8.15 18.96
N ILE A 180 3.19 7.70 20.11
CA ILE A 180 2.20 8.43 20.91
C ILE A 180 2.85 9.62 21.63
N SER A 181 4.03 9.46 22.21
CA SER A 181 4.72 10.58 22.87
C SER A 181 5.17 11.66 21.88
N GLY A 182 5.53 11.29 20.65
CA GLY A 182 5.78 12.22 19.55
C GLY A 182 4.54 12.94 18.99
N LEU A 183 3.32 12.45 19.29
CA LEU A 183 2.06 13.13 18.97
C LEU A 183 1.60 14.09 20.09
N ALA A 184 2.18 13.95 21.28
CA ALA A 184 1.86 14.76 22.46
C ALA A 184 2.86 15.91 22.72
N ALA A 185 3.85 16.09 21.84
CA ALA A 185 4.86 17.15 21.85
C ALA A 185 4.68 18.08 20.65
#